data_AF-A0A8B6E9J5-F1
#
_entry.id   AF-A0A8B6E9J5-F1
#
_cell.length_a   1.000
_cell.length_b   1.000
_cell.length_c   1.000
_cell.angle_alpha   90.00
_cell.angle_beta   90.00
_cell.angle_gamma   90.00
#
_symmetry.space_group_name_H-M   'P 1'
#
loop_
_entity.id
_entity.type
_entity.pdbx_description
1 polymer ?
#
loop_
_entity_poly.entity_id
_entity_poly.type
_entity_poly.pdbx_seq_one_letter_code
_entity_poly.pdbx_strand_id
1 'polypeptide(L)'
;MIVNSMYNSKWSLMKDQYLQLQDSVDYIQWKEPALLVKCLLNYFKYHIDEVELLFNVLRCFTYRYIVQFQFVKDYLEKTVAATYTIDWKRNSFFKFVDLFHDPSWSQDLKSKILQYVIIPCCQHAFESGDGEKLIGGPPTPDQDSQENVISVFINRIIDPDKPFGTSDAVRILLLQLSSLLVEQASSHIHDANNK
;
A
#
# COMPACT_ATOMS: atom_id res chain seq x y z
N MET A 1 -14.71 -18.93 0.46
CA MET A 1 -14.00 -19.93 1.32
C MET A 1 -12.93 -20.73 0.60
N ILE A 2 -13.17 -21.28 -0.61
CA ILE A 2 -12.20 -22.14 -1.32
C ILE A 2 -10.93 -21.38 -1.78
N VAL A 3 -11.06 -20.13 -2.25
CA VAL A 3 -9.92 -19.31 -2.70
C VAL A 3 -8.98 -18.95 -1.55
N ASN A 4 -9.52 -18.49 -0.42
CA ASN A 4 -8.71 -18.21 0.79
C ASN A 4 -8.07 -19.48 1.38
N SER A 5 -8.76 -20.63 1.31
CA SER A 5 -8.21 -21.91 1.77
C SER A 5 -7.07 -22.39 0.88
N MET A 6 -7.21 -22.31 -0.45
CA MET A 6 -6.13 -22.65 -1.39
C MET A 6 -4.94 -21.69 -1.26
N TYR A 7 -5.23 -20.39 -1.08
CA TYR A 7 -4.23 -19.38 -0.84
C TYR A 7 -3.41 -19.78 0.41
N ASN A 8 -4.04 -19.86 1.57
CA ASN A 8 -3.35 -20.11 2.84
C ASN A 8 -2.59 -21.45 2.87
N SER A 9 -3.16 -22.53 2.33
CA SER A 9 -2.50 -23.84 2.29
C SER A 9 -1.28 -23.85 1.37
N LYS A 10 -1.36 -23.20 0.20
CA LYS A 10 -0.23 -23.13 -0.75
C LYS A 10 0.87 -22.19 -0.25
N TRP A 11 0.51 -21.13 0.49
CA TRP A 11 1.48 -20.25 1.15
C TRP A 11 2.22 -20.91 2.31
N SER A 12 1.55 -21.76 3.11
CA SER A 12 2.22 -22.51 4.17
C SER A 12 3.21 -23.53 3.61
N LEU A 13 2.82 -24.25 2.57
CA LEU A 13 3.70 -25.20 1.88
C LEU A 13 4.92 -24.51 1.25
N MET A 14 4.73 -23.33 0.67
CA MET A 14 5.84 -22.51 0.17
C MET A 14 6.80 -22.09 1.29
N LYS A 15 6.28 -21.78 2.48
CA LYS A 15 7.09 -21.39 3.64
C LYS A 15 7.94 -22.56 4.16
N ASP A 16 7.38 -23.76 4.21
CA ASP A 16 8.06 -24.96 4.68
C ASP A 16 9.13 -25.45 3.69
N GLN A 17 8.88 -25.37 2.38
CA GLN A 17 9.90 -25.63 1.36
C GLN A 17 11.05 -24.60 1.40
N TYR A 18 10.75 -23.34 1.70
CA TYR A 18 11.74 -22.26 1.74
C TYR A 18 12.76 -22.42 2.86
N LEU A 19 12.34 -22.95 4.02
CA LEU A 19 13.22 -23.27 5.16
C LEU A 19 14.17 -24.44 4.88
N GLN A 20 13.87 -25.30 3.91
CA GLN A 20 14.69 -26.48 3.59
C GLN A 20 15.72 -26.27 2.48
N LEU A 21 15.66 -25.17 1.72
CA LEU A 21 16.40 -25.01 0.46
C LEU A 21 17.52 -23.96 0.49
N GLN A 22 18.02 -23.61 1.68
CA GLN A 22 18.81 -22.40 1.91
C GLN A 22 20.17 -22.32 1.17
N ASP A 23 20.64 -23.36 0.46
CA ASP A 23 21.99 -23.32 -0.14
C ASP A 23 22.17 -23.81 -1.60
N SER A 24 21.15 -24.19 -2.39
CA SER A 24 21.46 -24.74 -3.74
C SER A 24 20.38 -24.82 -4.84
N VAL A 25 19.40 -23.91 -4.94
CA VAL A 25 18.41 -24.00 -6.04
C VAL A 25 18.16 -22.68 -6.75
N ASP A 26 19.03 -22.42 -7.74
CA ASP A 26 18.96 -21.26 -8.63
C ASP A 26 17.89 -21.41 -9.73
N TYR A 27 17.26 -20.27 -10.03
CA TYR A 27 16.48 -19.92 -11.23
C TYR A 27 15.16 -20.66 -11.53
N ILE A 28 15.08 -21.98 -11.46
CA ILE A 28 13.90 -22.73 -11.97
C ILE A 28 12.66 -22.55 -11.07
N GLN A 29 12.83 -22.40 -9.76
CA GLN A 29 11.72 -22.38 -8.79
C GLN A 29 10.88 -21.09 -8.80
N TRP A 30 11.37 -20.00 -9.40
CA TRP A 30 10.67 -18.71 -9.40
C TRP A 30 9.78 -18.45 -10.62
N LYS A 31 9.90 -19.29 -11.66
CA LYS A 31 9.05 -19.20 -12.86
C LYS A 31 7.58 -19.44 -12.52
N GLU A 32 7.30 -20.38 -11.64
CA GLU A 32 5.94 -20.72 -11.20
C GLU A 32 5.29 -19.61 -10.36
N PRO A 33 5.92 -19.07 -9.30
CA PRO A 33 5.44 -17.89 -8.59
C PRO A 33 5.22 -16.69 -9.52
N ALA A 34 6.12 -16.42 -10.46
CA ALA A 34 5.96 -15.32 -11.41
C ALA A 34 4.74 -15.49 -12.32
N LEU A 35 4.46 -16.72 -12.78
CA LEU A 35 3.24 -17.01 -13.54
C LEU A 35 1.98 -16.81 -12.70
N LEU A 36 1.97 -17.28 -11.45
CA LEU A 36 0.84 -17.05 -10.53
C LEU A 36 0.60 -15.56 -10.32
N VAL A 37 1.65 -14.78 -10.06
CA VAL A 37 1.54 -13.32 -9.90
C VAL A 37 1.03 -12.66 -11.19
N LYS A 38 1.48 -13.11 -12.36
CA LYS A 38 0.93 -12.63 -13.65
C LYS A 38 -0.55 -12.93 -13.79
N CYS A 39 -0.99 -14.14 -13.44
CA CYS A 39 -2.41 -14.52 -13.48
C CYS A 39 -3.24 -13.66 -12.52
N LEU A 40 -2.79 -13.49 -11.27
CA LEU A 40 -3.48 -12.67 -10.27
C LEU A 40 -3.54 -11.21 -10.70
N LEU A 41 -2.43 -10.65 -11.19
CA LEU A 41 -2.38 -9.29 -11.69
C LEU A 41 -3.28 -9.10 -12.91
N ASN A 42 -3.31 -10.10 -13.81
CA ASN A 42 -4.20 -10.06 -14.96
C ASN A 42 -5.67 -10.11 -14.56
N TYR A 43 -6.03 -10.94 -13.58
CA TYR A 43 -7.39 -10.95 -13.02
C TYR A 43 -7.73 -9.59 -12.41
N PHE A 44 -6.84 -9.03 -11.58
CA PHE A 44 -7.05 -7.73 -10.93
C PHE A 44 -7.31 -6.60 -11.95
N LYS A 45 -6.68 -6.62 -13.14
CA LYS A 45 -6.92 -5.62 -14.20
C LYS A 45 -8.39 -5.55 -14.66
N TYR A 46 -9.17 -6.62 -14.49
CA TYR A 46 -10.60 -6.66 -14.80
C TYR A 46 -11.49 -6.47 -13.55
N HIS A 47 -10.89 -6.47 -12.36
CA HIS A 47 -11.56 -6.40 -11.07
C HIS A 47 -10.83 -5.39 -10.16
N ILE A 48 -10.66 -4.16 -10.67
CA ILE A 48 -9.81 -3.15 -10.03
C ILE A 48 -10.28 -2.75 -8.62
N ASP A 49 -11.56 -2.98 -8.30
CA ASP A 49 -12.14 -2.71 -6.98
C ASP A 49 -11.68 -3.70 -5.91
N GLU A 50 -11.08 -4.85 -6.29
CA GLU A 50 -10.51 -5.82 -5.35
C GLU A 50 -9.13 -5.37 -4.83
N VAL A 51 -9.07 -4.23 -4.12
CA VAL A 51 -7.82 -3.64 -3.63
C VAL A 51 -7.01 -4.62 -2.77
N GLU A 52 -7.66 -5.44 -1.94
CA GLU A 52 -6.96 -6.45 -1.13
C GLU A 52 -6.19 -7.47 -1.99
N LEU A 53 -6.70 -7.80 -3.17
CA LEU A 53 -6.03 -8.70 -4.08
C LEU A 53 -4.73 -8.07 -4.59
N LEU A 54 -4.78 -6.79 -4.97
CA LEU A 54 -3.59 -6.04 -5.36
C LEU A 54 -2.56 -6.00 -4.22
N PHE A 55 -3.02 -5.74 -2.99
CA PHE A 55 -2.14 -5.75 -1.82
C PHE A 55 -1.50 -7.13 -1.59
N ASN A 56 -2.25 -8.22 -1.78
CA ASN A 56 -1.72 -9.57 -1.68
C ASN A 56 -0.70 -9.90 -2.79
N VAL A 57 -0.86 -9.35 -3.99
CA VAL A 57 0.15 -9.47 -5.06
C VAL A 57 1.51 -8.91 -4.62
N LEU A 58 1.54 -7.86 -3.79
CA LEU A 58 2.78 -7.25 -3.29
C LEU A 58 3.62 -8.16 -2.38
N ARG A 59 3.09 -9.30 -1.95
CA ARG A 59 3.89 -10.36 -1.30
C ARG A 59 5.03 -10.86 -2.18
N CYS A 60 4.95 -10.66 -3.51
CA CYS A 60 6.08 -10.95 -4.39
C CYS A 60 7.32 -10.10 -4.06
N PHE A 61 7.17 -8.94 -3.41
CA PHE A 61 8.26 -8.04 -3.03
C PHE A 61 8.76 -8.20 -1.60
N THR A 62 8.22 -9.15 -0.82
CA THR A 62 8.70 -9.43 0.55
C THR A 62 9.87 -10.43 0.58
N TYR A 63 10.31 -10.93 -0.57
CA TYR A 63 11.37 -11.93 -0.71
C TYR A 63 12.52 -11.44 -1.60
N ARG A 64 13.65 -12.16 -1.55
CA ARG A 64 14.97 -11.73 -2.05
C ARG A 64 15.07 -11.51 -3.58
N TYR A 65 14.04 -11.85 -4.36
CA TYR A 65 14.09 -11.90 -5.83
C TYR A 65 13.23 -10.81 -6.51
N ILE A 66 13.39 -9.56 -6.09
CA ILE A 66 12.59 -8.41 -6.56
C ILE A 66 12.67 -8.19 -8.08
N VAL A 67 13.83 -8.43 -8.70
CA VAL A 67 14.08 -8.18 -10.13
C VAL A 67 13.13 -8.97 -11.04
N GLN A 68 12.66 -10.15 -10.61
CA GLN A 68 11.74 -10.99 -11.40
C GLN A 68 10.31 -10.43 -11.48
N PHE A 69 9.95 -9.50 -10.59
CA PHE A 69 8.62 -8.92 -10.49
C PHE A 69 8.56 -7.47 -11.00
N GLN A 70 9.52 -7.06 -11.84
CA GLN A 70 9.55 -5.72 -12.43
C GLN A 70 8.24 -5.37 -13.16
N PHE A 71 7.57 -6.35 -13.78
CA PHE A 71 6.27 -6.14 -14.43
C PHE A 71 5.16 -5.69 -13.45
N VAL A 72 5.24 -6.11 -12.19
CA VAL A 72 4.31 -5.67 -11.13
C VAL A 72 4.63 -4.22 -10.77
N LYS A 73 5.91 -3.91 -10.57
CA LYS A 73 6.36 -2.54 -10.24
C LYS A 73 5.97 -1.55 -11.34
N ASP A 74 6.24 -1.91 -12.60
CA ASP A 74 5.86 -1.10 -13.76
C ASP A 74 4.35 -0.88 -13.84
N TYR A 75 3.54 -1.89 -13.54
CA TYR A 75 2.09 -1.75 -13.52
C TYR A 75 1.62 -0.81 -12.40
N LEU A 76 2.20 -0.93 -11.20
CA LEU A 76 1.85 -0.07 -10.07
C LEU A 76 2.20 1.40 -10.36
N GLU A 77 3.39 1.65 -10.90
CA GLU A 77 3.84 3.02 -11.20
C GLU A 77 3.14 3.62 -12.42
N LYS A 78 3.17 2.91 -13.56
CA LYS A 78 2.71 3.45 -14.86
C LYS A 78 1.21 3.31 -15.09
N THR A 79 0.52 2.49 -14.30
CA THR A 79 -0.94 2.30 -14.41
C THR A 79 -1.64 2.70 -13.13
N VAL A 80 -1.39 2.02 -12.01
CA VAL A 80 -2.17 2.26 -10.78
C VAL A 80 -2.00 3.70 -10.28
N ALA A 81 -0.76 4.16 -10.07
CA ALA A 81 -0.51 5.51 -9.58
C ALA A 81 -0.88 6.58 -10.64
N ALA A 82 -0.52 6.34 -11.90
CA ALA A 82 -0.61 7.34 -12.96
C ALA A 82 -2.00 7.48 -13.62
N THR A 83 -2.82 6.43 -13.65
CA THR A 83 -4.06 6.43 -14.47
C THR A 83 -5.33 6.15 -13.69
N TYR A 84 -5.25 5.58 -12.48
CA TYR A 84 -6.45 5.31 -11.70
C TYR A 84 -7.04 6.59 -11.10
N THR A 85 -8.36 6.56 -10.90
CA THR A 85 -9.13 7.70 -10.43
C THR A 85 -8.77 8.07 -8.99
N ILE A 86 -9.05 9.32 -8.62
CA ILE A 86 -8.86 9.79 -7.24
C ILE A 86 -9.71 8.97 -6.26
N ASP A 87 -10.94 8.61 -6.63
CA ASP A 87 -11.81 7.77 -5.79
C ASP A 87 -11.19 6.40 -5.52
N TRP A 88 -10.58 5.79 -6.54
CA TRP A 88 -9.88 4.52 -6.35
C TRP A 88 -8.68 4.68 -5.41
N LYS A 89 -7.88 5.74 -5.58
CA LYS A 89 -6.73 6.03 -4.72
C LYS A 89 -7.16 6.24 -3.26
N ARG A 90 -8.25 6.99 -3.04
CA ARG A 90 -8.87 7.17 -1.71
C ARG A 90 -9.33 5.83 -1.14
N ASN A 91 -10.09 5.05 -1.90
CA ASN A 91 -10.54 3.73 -1.47
C ASN A 91 -9.37 2.82 -1.07
N SER A 92 -8.28 2.85 -1.84
CA SER A 92 -7.08 2.08 -1.52
C SER A 92 -6.42 2.50 -0.19
N PHE A 93 -6.39 3.80 0.09
CA PHE A 93 -5.92 4.34 1.36
C PHE A 93 -6.78 3.88 2.53
N PHE A 94 -8.10 4.06 2.45
CA PHE A 94 -9.01 3.62 3.52
C PHE A 94 -8.94 2.11 3.74
N LYS A 95 -8.81 1.35 2.66
CA LYS A 95 -8.62 -0.09 2.76
C LYS A 95 -7.33 -0.45 3.49
N PHE A 96 -6.23 0.26 3.22
CA PHE A 96 -4.99 0.08 3.97
C PHE A 96 -5.17 0.42 5.46
N VAL A 97 -5.90 1.49 5.79
CA VAL A 97 -6.17 1.88 7.18
C VAL A 97 -6.92 0.79 7.95
N ASP A 98 -7.92 0.17 7.33
CA ASP A 98 -8.66 -0.92 7.97
C ASP A 98 -7.79 -2.15 8.22
N LEU A 99 -6.82 -2.42 7.34
CA LEU A 99 -5.90 -3.55 7.45
C LEU A 99 -4.68 -3.25 8.33
N PHE A 100 -4.43 -1.99 8.69
CA PHE A 100 -3.19 -1.57 9.31
C PHE A 100 -2.97 -2.20 10.69
N HIS A 101 -4.03 -2.40 11.45
CA HIS A 101 -3.98 -3.03 12.78
C HIS A 101 -4.24 -4.54 12.74
N ASP A 102 -4.59 -5.09 11.58
CA ASP A 102 -4.82 -6.52 11.43
C ASP A 102 -3.47 -7.29 11.53
N PRO A 103 -3.32 -8.22 12.49
CA PRO A 103 -2.10 -8.99 12.66
C PRO A 103 -1.87 -10.02 11.54
N SER A 104 -2.88 -10.38 10.76
CA SER A 104 -2.75 -11.26 9.59
C SER A 104 -1.95 -10.62 8.45
N TRP A 105 -1.85 -9.29 8.47
CA TRP A 105 -1.04 -8.50 7.56
C TRP A 105 0.31 -8.18 8.21
N SER A 106 1.36 -8.83 7.71
CA SER A 106 2.71 -8.64 8.23
C SER A 106 3.21 -7.20 8.05
N GLN A 107 4.10 -6.77 8.93
CA GLN A 107 4.74 -5.46 8.82
C GLN A 107 5.49 -5.30 7.49
N ASP A 108 6.14 -6.35 6.99
CA ASP A 108 6.77 -6.33 5.67
C ASP A 108 5.77 -6.04 4.56
N LEU A 109 4.60 -6.70 4.57
CA LEU A 109 3.59 -6.46 3.55
C LEU A 109 3.01 -5.05 3.65
N LYS A 110 2.75 -4.56 4.87
CA LYS A 110 2.33 -3.17 5.12
C LYS A 110 3.35 -2.18 4.55
N SER A 111 4.64 -2.44 4.73
CA SER A 111 5.70 -1.62 4.14
C SER A 111 5.63 -1.62 2.60
N LYS A 112 5.36 -2.77 1.96
CA LYS A 112 5.25 -2.83 0.49
C LYS A 112 4.01 -2.13 -0.03
N ILE A 113 2.89 -2.20 0.68
CA ILE A 113 1.67 -1.46 0.33
C ILE A 113 1.92 0.06 0.39
N LEU A 114 2.54 0.54 1.46
CA LEU A 114 2.92 1.95 1.59
C LEU A 114 3.87 2.38 0.45
N GLN A 115 4.94 1.60 0.25
CA GLN A 115 6.02 1.91 -0.67
C GLN A 115 5.58 1.93 -2.14
N TYR A 116 4.73 0.99 -2.57
CA TYR A 116 4.43 0.79 -3.98
C TYR A 116 3.01 1.21 -4.40
N VAL A 117 2.11 1.46 -3.45
CA VAL A 117 0.73 1.85 -3.76
C VAL A 117 0.39 3.18 -3.13
N ILE A 118 0.36 3.27 -1.80
CA ILE A 118 -0.20 4.43 -1.11
C ILE A 118 0.60 5.68 -1.40
N ILE A 119 1.91 5.66 -1.15
CA ILE A 119 2.77 6.85 -1.35
C ILE A 119 2.79 7.28 -2.82
N PRO A 120 3.05 6.39 -3.81
CA PRO A 120 3.02 6.79 -5.22
C PRO A 120 1.65 7.33 -5.68
N CYS A 121 0.54 6.77 -5.20
CA CYS A 121 -0.79 7.27 -5.54
C CYS A 121 -1.03 8.67 -4.99
N CYS A 122 -0.63 8.93 -3.74
CA CYS A 122 -0.70 10.25 -3.12
C CYS A 122 0.20 11.25 -3.88
N GLN A 123 1.46 10.90 -4.13
CA GLN A 123 2.41 11.74 -4.86
C GLN A 123 1.85 12.14 -6.22
N HIS A 124 1.38 11.17 -7.01
CA HIS A 124 0.85 11.46 -8.33
C HIS A 124 -0.41 12.36 -8.29
N ALA A 125 -1.30 12.15 -7.31
CA ALA A 125 -2.46 13.01 -7.14
C ALA A 125 -2.08 14.44 -6.76
N PHE A 126 -1.06 14.63 -5.91
CA PHE A 126 -0.56 15.96 -5.54
C PHE A 126 0.14 16.66 -6.70
N GLU A 127 1.01 15.97 -7.42
CA GLU A 127 1.70 16.50 -8.61
C GLU A 127 0.73 16.86 -9.74
N SER A 128 -0.40 16.16 -9.84
CA SER A 128 -1.44 16.41 -10.85
C SER A 128 -2.44 17.50 -10.44
N GLY A 129 -2.31 18.10 -9.24
CA GLY A 129 -3.22 19.14 -8.74
C GLY A 129 -4.56 18.62 -8.21
N ASP A 130 -4.73 17.30 -8.06
CA ASP A 130 -5.94 16.66 -7.53
C ASP A 130 -5.86 16.42 -6.00
N GLY A 131 -4.93 17.07 -5.31
CA GLY A 131 -4.67 16.86 -3.89
C GLY A 131 -5.86 17.11 -2.98
N GLU A 132 -6.61 18.20 -3.20
CA GLU A 132 -7.80 18.52 -2.40
C GLU A 132 -8.87 17.43 -2.52
N LYS A 133 -9.08 16.92 -3.74
CA LYS A 133 -10.01 15.81 -4.00
C LYS A 133 -9.54 14.53 -3.31
N LEU A 134 -8.23 14.26 -3.34
CA LEU A 134 -7.66 13.11 -2.64
C LEU A 134 -7.84 13.23 -1.13
N ILE A 135 -7.69 14.41 -0.54
CA ILE A 135 -7.85 14.62 0.91
C ILE A 135 -9.33 14.48 1.31
N GLY A 136 -10.24 15.06 0.55
CA GLY A 136 -11.69 14.93 0.72
C GLY A 136 -12.22 15.68 1.94
N GLY A 137 -12.62 16.93 1.70
CA GLY A 137 -13.27 17.81 2.67
C GLY A 137 -12.59 19.18 2.75
N PRO A 138 -13.32 20.23 3.15
CA PRO A 138 -12.71 21.51 3.46
C PRO A 138 -11.68 21.33 4.59
N PRO A 139 -10.62 22.15 4.65
CA PRO A 139 -9.65 22.10 5.73
C PRO A 139 -10.31 22.54 7.03
N THR A 140 -10.80 21.58 7.80
CA THR A 140 -11.33 21.78 9.15
C THR A 140 -10.40 21.08 10.14
N PRO A 141 -9.28 21.72 10.55
CA PRO A 141 -8.29 21.11 11.45
C PRO A 141 -8.89 20.64 12.78
N ASP A 142 -9.96 21.30 13.23
CA ASP A 142 -10.58 21.07 14.54
C ASP A 142 -11.74 20.06 14.52
N GLN A 143 -12.07 19.48 13.35
CA GLN A 143 -13.14 18.50 13.23
C GLN A 143 -12.61 17.18 12.67
N ASP A 144 -12.70 16.13 13.47
CA ASP A 144 -12.43 14.77 13.03
C ASP A 144 -13.43 14.37 11.93
N SER A 145 -12.92 14.15 10.72
CA SER A 145 -13.70 13.60 9.61
C SER A 145 -13.25 12.18 9.29
N GLN A 146 -14.21 11.26 9.23
CA GLN A 146 -13.96 9.87 8.82
C GLN A 146 -13.73 9.74 7.30
N GLU A 147 -14.00 10.80 6.54
CA GLU A 147 -13.79 10.85 5.10
C GLU A 147 -12.54 11.64 4.70
N ASN A 148 -11.96 12.41 5.64
CA ASN A 148 -10.74 13.16 5.39
C ASN A 148 -9.51 12.26 5.57
N VAL A 149 -8.69 12.12 4.52
CA VAL A 149 -7.51 11.25 4.53
C VAL A 149 -6.51 11.65 5.62
N ILE A 150 -6.31 12.95 5.87
CA ILE A 150 -5.37 13.46 6.87
C ILE A 150 -5.88 13.14 8.28
N SER A 151 -7.14 13.48 8.58
CA SER A 151 -7.75 13.19 9.89
C SER A 151 -7.72 11.70 10.19
N VAL A 152 -8.08 10.85 9.22
CA VAL A 152 -8.04 9.39 9.38
C VAL A 152 -6.62 8.87 9.54
N PHE A 153 -5.65 9.42 8.81
CA PHE A 153 -4.25 9.04 8.97
C PHE A 153 -3.75 9.32 10.39
N ILE A 154 -3.98 10.54 10.89
CA ILE A 154 -3.55 10.94 12.24
C ILE A 154 -4.24 10.06 13.30
N ASN A 155 -5.57 9.92 13.23
CA ASN A 155 -6.32 9.27 14.30
C ASN A 155 -6.27 7.73 14.29
N ARG A 156 -6.08 7.11 13.11
CA ARG A 156 -6.12 5.64 12.97
C ARG A 156 -4.77 5.01 12.69
N ILE A 157 -3.77 5.74 12.22
CA ILE A 157 -2.45 5.18 11.90
C ILE A 157 -1.38 5.64 12.86
N ILE A 158 -1.38 6.91 13.23
CA ILE A 158 -0.40 7.47 14.17
C ILE A 158 -0.87 7.18 15.60
N ASP A 159 -0.16 6.29 16.29
CA ASP A 159 -0.38 5.99 17.70
C ASP A 159 0.72 6.68 18.54
N PRO A 160 0.43 7.84 19.16
CA PRO A 160 1.42 8.58 19.96
C PRO A 160 1.82 7.83 21.23
N ASP A 161 0.97 6.92 21.72
CA ASP A 161 1.23 6.13 22.93
C ASP A 161 2.10 4.89 22.63
N LYS A 162 2.12 4.44 21.37
CA LYS A 162 2.96 3.32 20.90
C LYS A 162 3.82 3.71 19.70
N PRO A 163 4.78 4.65 19.87
CA PRO A 163 5.66 5.10 18.79
C PRO A 163 6.51 3.96 18.19
N PHE A 164 6.69 2.86 18.94
CA PHE A 164 7.46 1.69 18.52
C PHE A 164 6.59 0.48 18.08
N GLY A 165 5.28 0.65 17.90
CA GLY A 165 4.35 -0.45 17.61
C GLY A 165 4.51 -1.12 16.23
N THR A 166 5.24 -0.50 15.30
CA THR A 166 5.47 -0.98 13.92
C THR A 166 6.95 -1.23 13.62
N SER A 167 7.29 -1.90 12.52
CA SER A 167 8.69 -2.10 12.12
C SER A 167 9.33 -0.79 11.63
N ASP A 168 10.66 -0.69 11.69
CA ASP A 168 11.38 0.52 11.24
C ASP A 168 11.08 0.86 9.77
N ALA A 169 10.95 -0.16 8.91
CA ALA A 169 10.58 0.04 7.51
C ALA A 169 9.18 0.69 7.37
N VAL A 170 8.20 0.24 8.15
CA VAL A 170 6.86 0.85 8.16
C VAL A 170 6.92 2.27 8.71
N ARG A 171 7.66 2.50 9.81
CA ARG A 171 7.80 3.84 10.40
C ARG A 171 8.40 4.84 9.43
N ILE A 172 9.49 4.49 8.73
CA ILE A 172 10.12 5.36 7.74
C ILE A 172 9.12 5.73 6.64
N LEU A 173 8.34 4.77 6.14
CA LEU A 173 7.35 5.01 5.09
C LEU A 173 6.16 5.83 5.59
N LEU A 174 5.72 5.63 6.83
CA LEU A 174 4.69 6.46 7.45
C LEU A 174 5.17 7.90 7.61
N LEU A 175 6.42 8.11 8.05
CA LEU A 175 7.02 9.44 8.13
C LEU A 175 7.12 10.09 6.75
N GLN A 176 7.50 9.33 5.72
CA GLN A 176 7.51 9.81 4.34
C GLN A 176 6.11 10.24 3.88
N LEU A 177 5.09 9.45 4.19
CA LEU A 177 3.70 9.81 3.89
C LEU A 177 3.25 11.04 4.70
N SER A 178 3.62 11.15 5.97
CA SER A 178 3.35 12.32 6.80
C SER A 178 3.94 13.58 6.16
N SER A 179 5.21 13.55 5.75
CA SER A 179 5.86 14.70 5.10
C SER A 179 5.11 15.10 3.84
N LEU A 180 4.74 14.12 3.01
CA LEU A 180 3.99 14.36 1.77
C LEU A 180 2.61 15.00 2.03
N LEU A 181 1.88 14.50 3.04
CA LEU A 181 0.58 15.06 3.42
C LEU A 181 0.71 16.47 3.99
N VAL A 182 1.73 16.73 4.82
CA VAL A 182 1.98 18.05 5.42
C VAL A 182 2.37 19.08 4.37
N GLU A 183 3.20 18.72 3.38
CA GLU A 183 3.57 19.62 2.28
C GLU A 183 2.33 20.12 1.52
N GLN A 184 1.41 19.21 1.20
CA GLN A 184 0.16 19.58 0.54
C GLN A 184 -0.79 20.34 1.49
N ALA A 185 -0.87 19.91 2.75
CA ALA A 185 -1.69 20.56 3.77
C ALA A 185 -1.14 21.92 4.20
N SER A 186 0.10 22.28 3.89
CA SER A 186 0.65 23.61 4.22
C SER A 186 -0.16 24.75 3.59
N SER A 187 -0.72 24.52 2.39
CA SER A 187 -1.67 25.44 1.75
C SER A 187 -3.04 25.55 2.46
N HIS A 188 -3.34 24.57 3.33
CA HIS A 188 -4.53 24.50 4.17
C HIS A 188 -4.26 24.90 5.65
N ILE A 189 -3.01 24.85 6.10
CA ILE A 189 -2.56 25.17 7.48
C ILE A 189 -2.05 26.62 7.56
N HIS A 190 -1.51 27.18 6.48
CA HIS A 190 -1.24 28.62 6.41
C HIS A 190 -2.50 29.36 6.03
N ASP A 191 -3.09 30.06 7.00
CA ASP A 191 -3.98 31.20 6.78
C ASP A 191 -3.37 32.14 5.72
N ALA A 192 -3.81 32.01 4.48
CA ALA A 192 -3.55 32.96 3.40
C ALA A 192 -4.32 34.29 3.59
N ASN A 193 -4.99 34.47 4.72
CA ASN A 193 -5.75 35.67 5.09
C ASN A 193 -5.13 36.50 6.23
N ASN A 194 -3.84 36.29 6.55
CA ASN A 194 -3.12 37.24 7.40
C ASN A 194 -2.13 38.09 6.58
N LYS A 195 -2.68 38.93 5.70
CA LYS A 195 -2.08 40.18 5.22
C LYS A 195 -3.15 41.22 4.96
#